data_AF-A0A3M1C2V1-F1
#
_entry.id   AF-A0A3M1C2V1-F1
#
_cell.length_a   1.000
_cell.length_b   1.000
_cell.length_c   1.000
_cell.angle_alpha   90.00
_cell.angle_beta   90.00
_cell.angle_gamma   90.00
#
_symmetry.space_group_name_H-M   'P 1'
#
loop_
_entity.id
_entity.type
_entity.pdbx_description
1 polymer ?
#
loop_
_entity_poly.entity_id
_entity_poly.type
_entity_poly.pdbx_seq_one_letter_code
_entity_poly.pdbx_strand_id
1 'polypeptide(L)'
;MIRYDLFKTLLPVIRDELVVCNIGSPSQELHSLDDQPTNFYMLGTMGLASSIGFGLAMAQDKPVIAIDGDGSVLTNLATLATIGNNAADNFILLIVDNGSYGSTGDQPTYTG
;
A
#
# COMPACT_ATOMS: atom_id res chain seq x y z
N MET A 1 -15.06 -6.88 4.99
CA MET A 1 -15.21 -6.01 3.80
C MET A 1 -14.29 -6.55 2.73
N ILE A 2 -14.74 -6.67 1.49
CA ILE A 2 -13.85 -7.13 0.40
C ILE A 2 -12.93 -5.96 0.04
N ARG A 3 -11.64 -6.20 -0.17
CA ARG A 3 -10.62 -5.15 -0.48
C ARG A 3 -11.06 -4.17 -1.58
N TYR A 4 -11.78 -4.67 -2.58
CA TYR A 4 -12.35 -3.86 -3.66
C TYR A 4 -13.33 -2.78 -3.16
N ASP A 5 -14.19 -3.12 -2.18
CA ASP A 5 -15.13 -2.15 -1.58
C ASP A 5 -14.41 -1.15 -0.67
N LEU A 6 -13.31 -1.58 -0.03
CA LEU A 6 -12.43 -0.69 0.69
C LEU A 6 -11.86 0.37 -0.25
N PHE A 7 -11.34 -0.01 -1.42
CA PHE A 7 -10.85 0.95 -2.40
C PHE A 7 -11.91 1.95 -2.80
N LYS A 8 -13.12 1.50 -3.18
CA LYS A 8 -14.24 2.42 -3.51
C LYS A 8 -14.52 3.46 -2.41
N THR A 9 -14.40 3.04 -1.15
CA THR A 9 -14.61 3.92 0.01
C THR A 9 -13.45 4.91 0.19
N LEU A 10 -12.23 4.52 -0.16
CA LEU A 10 -11.03 5.34 -0.02
C LEU A 10 -10.82 6.34 -1.17
N LEU A 11 -11.24 6.01 -2.39
CA LEU A 11 -11.03 6.83 -3.59
C LEU A 11 -11.35 8.32 -3.39
N PRO A 12 -12.49 8.71 -2.76
CA PRO A 12 -12.81 10.13 -2.57
C PRO A 12 -11.76 10.91 -1.78
N VAL A 13 -10.97 10.22 -0.96
CA VAL A 13 -9.98 10.76 -0.02
C VAL A 13 -8.55 10.66 -0.55
N ILE A 14 -8.24 9.64 -1.38
CA ILE A 14 -6.86 9.38 -1.83
C ILE A 14 -6.54 9.90 -3.23
N ARG A 15 -7.55 10.23 -4.05
CA ARG A 15 -7.38 10.55 -5.49
C ARG A 15 -6.46 11.72 -5.80
N ASP A 16 -6.34 12.68 -4.89
CA ASP A 16 -5.54 13.90 -5.08
C ASP A 16 -4.11 13.75 -4.52
N GLU A 17 -3.79 12.58 -3.95
CA GLU A 17 -2.51 12.30 -3.29
C GLU A 17 -1.59 11.42 -4.15
N LEU A 18 -0.33 11.29 -3.74
CA LEU A 18 0.56 10.30 -4.35
C LEU A 18 0.29 8.93 -3.72
N VAL A 19 -0.09 7.96 -4.53
CA VAL A 19 -0.45 6.62 -4.04
C VAL A 19 0.54 5.58 -4.52
N VAL A 20 1.13 4.82 -3.59
CA VAL A 20 1.97 3.66 -3.88
C VAL A 20 1.20 2.41 -3.50
N CYS A 21 0.76 1.63 -4.49
CA CYS A 21 -0.10 0.47 -4.26
C CYS A 21 0.67 -0.86 -4.36
N ASN A 22 0.32 -1.78 -3.47
CA ASN A 22 0.94 -3.10 -3.34
C ASN A 22 0.84 -3.98 -4.60
N ILE A 23 1.70 -4.99 -4.65
CA ILE A 23 1.74 -6.03 -5.66
C ILE A 23 0.44 -6.83 -5.75
N GLY A 24 0.15 -7.28 -6.96
CA GLY A 24 -0.90 -8.25 -7.26
C GLY A 24 -2.23 -7.59 -7.53
N SER A 25 -3.29 -8.24 -7.06
CA SER A 25 -4.67 -7.80 -7.24
C SER A 25 -4.98 -6.38 -6.71
N PRO A 26 -4.40 -5.87 -5.59
CA PRO A 26 -4.64 -4.49 -5.15
C PRO A 26 -4.31 -3.43 -6.21
N SER A 27 -3.14 -3.54 -6.86
CA SER A 27 -2.74 -2.61 -7.92
C SER A 27 -3.69 -2.68 -9.14
N GLN A 28 -4.11 -3.89 -9.52
CA GLN A 28 -5.05 -4.07 -10.63
C GLN A 28 -6.44 -3.50 -10.31
N GLU A 29 -6.91 -3.70 -9.07
CA GLU A 29 -8.18 -3.17 -8.57
C GLU A 29 -8.17 -1.64 -8.57
N LEU A 30 -7.13 -1.02 -7.99
CA LEU A 30 -6.99 0.44 -7.97
C LEU A 30 -6.91 1.01 -9.38
N HIS A 31 -6.08 0.43 -10.26
CA HIS A 31 -5.98 0.85 -11.66
C HIS A 31 -7.32 0.73 -12.41
N SER A 32 -8.08 -0.33 -12.16
CA SER A 32 -9.39 -0.51 -12.79
C SER A 32 -10.46 0.49 -12.30
N LEU A 33 -10.30 0.99 -11.07
CA LEU A 33 -11.26 1.87 -10.43
C LEU A 33 -10.99 3.35 -10.71
N ASP A 34 -9.73 3.77 -10.66
CA ASP A 34 -9.33 5.18 -10.76
C ASP A 34 -7.84 5.30 -11.11
N ASP A 35 -7.50 5.03 -12.38
CA ASP A 35 -6.11 5.22 -12.85
C ASP A 35 -5.75 6.71 -12.90
N GLN A 36 -4.65 7.07 -12.26
CA GLN A 36 -4.17 8.44 -12.15
C GLN A 36 -2.65 8.50 -12.35
N PRO A 37 -2.10 9.60 -12.91
CA PRO A 37 -0.65 9.80 -13.02
C PRO A 37 0.08 9.83 -11.67
N THR A 38 -0.65 10.06 -10.57
CA THR A 38 -0.14 10.07 -9.20
C THR A 38 -0.10 8.69 -8.55
N ASN A 39 -0.63 7.65 -9.22
CA ASN A 39 -0.58 6.28 -8.75
C ASN A 39 0.68 5.58 -9.27
N PHE A 40 1.37 4.91 -8.36
CA PHE A 40 2.45 3.98 -8.64
C PHE A 40 2.03 2.57 -8.26
N TYR A 41 2.01 1.67 -9.24
CA TYR A 41 1.62 0.27 -9.07
C TYR A 41 2.86 -0.60 -8.91
N MET A 42 3.13 -1.11 -7.70
CA MET A 42 4.33 -1.91 -7.42
C MET A 42 4.12 -3.37 -7.85
N LEU A 43 4.53 -3.75 -9.05
CA LEU A 43 4.26 -5.09 -9.61
C LEU A 43 5.33 -6.18 -9.33
N GLY A 44 6.44 -5.84 -8.69
CA GLY A 44 7.68 -6.63 -8.73
C GLY A 44 8.11 -7.34 -7.45
N THR A 45 7.65 -6.92 -6.27
CA THR A 45 8.06 -7.53 -4.99
C THR A 45 7.09 -7.21 -3.85
N MET A 46 6.91 -8.18 -2.95
CA MET A 46 6.17 -8.01 -1.70
C MET A 46 6.96 -7.18 -0.68
N GLY A 47 6.25 -6.35 0.07
CA GLY A 47 6.78 -5.55 1.18
C GLY A 47 7.51 -4.28 0.78
N LEU A 48 7.59 -3.95 -0.52
CA LEU A 48 8.27 -2.73 -0.98
C LEU A 48 7.35 -1.53 -1.20
N ALA A 49 6.02 -1.70 -1.21
CA ALA A 49 5.11 -0.56 -1.35
C ALA A 49 5.31 0.44 -0.21
N SER A 50 5.41 -0.05 1.03
CA SER A 50 5.75 0.75 2.22
C SER A 50 7.12 1.43 2.12
N SER A 51 8.17 0.73 1.66
CA SER A 51 9.51 1.32 1.53
C SER A 51 9.57 2.40 0.45
N ILE A 52 8.94 2.15 -0.71
CA ILE A 52 8.92 3.08 -1.84
C ILE A 52 8.11 4.32 -1.47
N GLY A 53 6.92 4.13 -0.88
CA GLY A 53 6.09 5.25 -0.42
C GLY A 53 6.81 6.11 0.60
N PHE A 54 7.51 5.48 1.56
CA PHE A 54 8.29 6.24 2.54
C PHE A 54 9.44 7.03 1.90
N GLY A 55 10.21 6.40 1.01
CA GLY A 55 11.29 7.09 0.27
C GLY A 55 10.76 8.24 -0.60
N LEU A 56 9.58 8.08 -1.21
CA LEU A 56 8.91 9.14 -1.96
C LEU A 56 8.51 10.29 -1.04
N ALA A 57 7.95 10.01 0.14
CA ALA A 57 7.57 11.03 1.11
C ALA A 57 8.77 11.84 1.62
N MET A 58 9.94 11.20 1.76
CA MET A 58 11.19 11.89 2.12
C MET A 58 11.73 12.79 1.00
N ALA A 59 11.30 12.60 -0.25
CA ALA A 59 11.84 13.28 -1.42
C ALA A 59 10.97 14.45 -1.93
N GLN A 60 9.80 14.69 -1.33
CA GLN A 60 8.89 15.80 -1.69
C GLN A 60 8.08 16.26 -0.45
N ASP A 61 7.20 17.26 -0.64
CA ASP A 61 6.30 17.76 0.42
C ASP A 61 4.81 17.35 0.28
N LYS A 62 4.41 16.72 -0.84
CA LYS A 62 3.02 16.27 -1.06
C LYS A 62 2.67 15.06 -0.17
N PRO A 63 1.41 14.88 0.26
CA PRO A 63 1.04 13.66 0.97
C PRO A 63 1.26 12.40 0.12
N VAL A 64 1.78 11.36 0.77
CA VAL A 64 2.06 10.05 0.17
C VAL A 64 1.35 8.97 0.96
N ILE A 65 0.59 8.15 0.25
CA ILE A 65 -0.15 7.03 0.82
C ILE A 65 0.42 5.73 0.23
N ALA A 66 1.11 4.94 1.05
CA ALA A 66 1.44 3.57 0.70
C ALA A 66 0.30 2.64 1.13
N ILE A 67 -0.31 1.95 0.17
CA ILE A 67 -1.33 0.92 0.43
C ILE A 67 -0.63 -0.43 0.33
N ASP A 68 -0.48 -1.12 1.45
CA ASP A 68 0.18 -2.41 1.58
C ASP A 68 -0.78 -3.48 2.12
N GLY A 69 -0.44 -4.76 1.95
CA GLY A 69 -1.19 -5.87 2.54
C GLY A 69 -0.50 -6.40 3.79
N ASP A 70 -1.24 -6.99 4.72
CA ASP A 70 -0.69 -7.65 5.93
C ASP A 70 0.41 -8.66 5.58
N GLY A 71 0.13 -9.60 4.68
CA GLY A 71 1.11 -10.60 4.23
C GLY A 71 2.34 -9.97 3.56
N SER A 72 2.18 -8.83 2.90
CA SER A 72 3.26 -8.12 2.21
C SER A 72 4.13 -7.32 3.19
N VAL A 73 3.54 -6.65 4.18
CA VAL A 73 4.31 -5.99 5.25
C VAL A 73 5.10 -7.02 6.05
N LEU A 74 4.55 -8.21 6.28
CA LEU A 74 5.26 -9.30 6.96
C LEU A 74 6.54 -9.74 6.21
N THR A 75 6.62 -9.62 4.88
CA THR A 75 7.85 -9.96 4.13
C THR A 75 8.93 -8.89 4.23
N ASN A 76 8.59 -7.67 4.69
CA ASN A 76 9.55 -6.57 4.86
C ASN A 76 9.27 -5.75 6.14
N LEU A 77 9.16 -6.45 7.27
CA LEU A 77 8.81 -5.85 8.55
C LEU A 77 9.82 -4.78 9.01
N ALA A 78 11.09 -4.89 8.58
CA ALA A 78 12.15 -3.93 8.88
C ALA A 78 11.80 -2.51 8.44
N THR A 79 10.96 -2.34 7.41
CA THR A 79 10.51 -1.02 6.95
C THR A 79 9.73 -0.26 8.03
N LEU A 80 9.00 -0.95 8.92
CA LEU A 80 8.30 -0.28 10.03
C LEU A 80 9.28 0.36 11.02
N ALA A 81 10.41 -0.28 11.28
CA ALA A 81 11.46 0.30 12.12
C ALA A 81 12.12 1.50 11.42
N THR A 82 12.30 1.45 10.10
CA THR A 82 12.79 2.59 9.32
C THR A 82 11.81 3.77 9.38
N ILE A 83 10.52 3.55 9.11
CA ILE A 83 9.48 4.58 9.19
C ILE A 83 9.42 5.16 10.60
N GLY A 84 9.37 4.31 11.64
CA GLY A 84 9.24 4.77 13.03
C GLY A 84 10.43 5.59 13.55
N ASN A 85 11.62 5.42 12.96
CA ASN A 85 12.83 6.14 13.36
C ASN A 85 13.15 7.37 12.49
N ASN A 86 12.37 7.64 11.44
CA ASN A 86 12.63 8.73 10.52
C ASN A 86 11.35 9.55 10.31
N ALA A 87 11.39 10.85 10.58
CA ALA A 87 10.24 11.71 10.46
C ALA A 87 9.87 11.95 8.97
N ALA A 88 8.60 11.74 8.64
CA ALA A 88 7.97 12.16 7.39
C ALA A 88 6.51 12.48 7.67
N ASP A 89 6.21 13.75 7.94
CA ASP A 89 4.88 14.20 8.39
C ASP A 89 3.80 14.10 7.30
N ASN A 90 4.23 13.89 6.04
CA ASN A 90 3.41 13.73 4.87
C ASN A 90 3.19 12.24 4.48
N PHE A 91 3.61 11.27 5.30
CA PHE A 91 3.51 9.86 4.95
C PHE A 91 2.41 9.10 5.72
N ILE A 92 1.60 8.34 4.98
CA ILE A 92 0.61 7.41 5.52
C ILE A 92 0.90 6.01 4.99
N LEU A 93 1.11 5.05 5.90
CA LEU A 93 1.10 3.62 5.58
C LEU A 93 -0.28 3.02 5.93
N LEU A 94 -1.05 2.67 4.90
CA LEU A 94 -2.33 1.99 5.02
C LEU A 94 -2.13 0.48 4.80
N ILE A 95 -2.26 -0.30 5.87
CA ILE A 95 -2.16 -1.76 5.82
C ILE A 95 -3.57 -2.35 5.72
N VAL A 96 -3.85 -3.05 4.61
CA VAL A 96 -5.09 -3.81 4.43
C VAL A 96 -4.86 -5.22 4.95
N ASP A 97 -5.46 -5.52 6.10
CA ASP A 97 -5.37 -6.83 6.73
C ASP A 97 -6.63 -7.66 6.43
N ASN A 98 -6.45 -8.72 5.64
CA ASN A 98 -7.48 -9.71 5.36
C ASN A 98 -7.10 -11.11 5.86
N GLY A 99 -5.98 -11.26 6.56
CA GLY A 99 -5.47 -12.53 7.06
C GLY A 99 -5.08 -13.54 5.98
N SER A 100 -4.97 -13.15 4.70
CA SER A 100 -4.71 -14.09 3.60
C SER A 100 -3.90 -13.50 2.44
N TYR A 101 -3.04 -14.32 1.83
CA TYR A 101 -2.41 -14.03 0.54
C TYR A 101 -3.43 -14.20 -0.60
N GLY A 102 -4.34 -13.24 -0.73
CA GLY A 102 -5.50 -13.36 -1.63
C GLY A 102 -5.16 -13.58 -3.11
N SER A 103 -4.02 -13.06 -3.60
CA SER A 103 -3.62 -13.22 -5.00
C SER A 103 -3.04 -14.60 -5.34
N THR A 104 -2.69 -15.42 -4.35
CA THR A 104 -2.07 -16.75 -4.55
C THR A 104 -3.00 -17.91 -4.18
N GLY A 105 -4.25 -17.63 -3.81
CA GLY A 105 -5.25 -18.62 -3.43
C GLY A 105 -5.55 -18.67 -1.93
N ASP A 106 -5.56 -17.50 -1.27
CA ASP A 106 -6.02 -17.32 0.10
C ASP A 106 -5.30 -18.19 1.15
N GLN A 107 -4.00 -18.42 0.97
CA GLN A 107 -3.21 -19.02 2.03
C GLN A 107 -3.17 -18.07 3.24
N PRO A 108 -3.28 -18.59 4.48
CA PRO A 108 -3.29 -17.75 5.67
C PRO A 108 -1.97 -17.00 5.82
N THR A 109 -2.06 -15.74 6.23
CA THR A 109 -0.92 -14.96 6.71
C THR A 109 -0.76 -15.16 8.21
N TYR A 110 0.22 -14.51 8.82
CA TYR A 110 0.41 -14.56 10.28
C TYR A 110 -0.49 -13.57 11.05
N THR A 111 -1.50 -12.99 10.40
CA THR A 111 -2.54 -12.15 11.03
C THR A 111 -3.93 -12.80 11.01
N GLY A 112 -4.06 -14.03 10.47
CA GLY A 112 -5.31 -14.79 10.35
C GLY A 112 -5.43 -16.01 11.24
#